data_AF-A0A9D6LZG4-F1
#
_entry.id   AF-A0A9D6LZG4-F1
#
_cell.length_a   1.000
_cell.length_b   1.000
_cell.length_c   1.000
_cell.angle_alpha   90.00
_cell.angle_beta   90.00
_cell.angle_gamma   90.00
#
_symmetry.space_group_name_H-M   'P 1'
#
loop_
_entity.id
_entity.type
_entity.pdbx_description
1 polymer ?
#
loop_
_entity_poly.entity_id
_entity_poly.type
_entity_poly.pdbx_seq_one_letter_code
_entity_poly.pdbx_strand_id
1 'polypeptide(L)'
;MNHSEELQITNDKLRFARRDFFALALITALVLLFFWRVLTPRAEDRAAFPPGDFTDQFWMFRVETARAFAHGHLPLWSEYFNSGHPLLADVQSAVFYPISLIWTLIVVAVRGENFSLFDLELEAIFHFMLAGAFTYLFARRVLNARVPALVSALTFTFGGYLTSYPPQQLAILETATWLPLILFLIHRAQYRGGANYFAAGLALGIAALAGHP
;
A
#
# COMPACT_ATOMS: atom_id res chain seq x y z
N MET A 1 30.03 -17.09 19.81
CA MET A 1 29.88 -16.41 18.52
C MET A 1 30.78 -15.19 18.57
N ASN A 2 31.80 -15.11 17.72
CA ASN A 2 32.74 -13.99 17.72
C ASN A 2 32.16 -12.82 16.93
N HIS A 3 32.47 -11.58 17.33
CA HIS A 3 32.06 -10.34 16.67
C HIS A 3 32.38 -10.32 15.16
N SER A 4 33.42 -11.04 14.74
CA SER A 4 33.79 -11.24 13.32
C SER A 4 32.84 -12.15 12.53
N GLU A 5 32.23 -13.16 13.16
CA GLU A 5 31.21 -14.02 12.53
C GLU A 5 29.88 -13.29 12.38
N GLU A 6 29.55 -12.46 13.37
CA GLU A 6 28.37 -11.58 13.35
C GLU A 6 28.48 -10.52 12.23
N LEU A 7 29.70 -10.00 11.99
CA LEU A 7 30.04 -9.09 10.88
C LEU A 7 30.02 -9.76 9.50
N GLN A 8 30.34 -11.05 9.39
CA GLN A 8 30.27 -11.80 8.12
C GLN A 8 28.82 -12.14 7.73
N ILE A 9 27.97 -12.51 8.68
CA ILE A 9 26.53 -12.75 8.45
C ILE A 9 25.82 -11.45 8.02
N THR A 10 26.28 -10.31 8.53
CA THR A 10 25.67 -8.99 8.25
C THR A 10 26.12 -8.36 6.93
N ASN A 11 27.30 -8.71 6.41
CA ASN A 11 27.82 -8.22 5.13
C ASN A 11 27.33 -8.99 3.90
N ASP A 12 26.61 -10.10 4.09
CA ASP A 12 26.12 -10.86 2.95
C ASP A 12 25.09 -10.03 2.19
N LYS A 13 25.42 -9.71 0.92
CA LYS A 13 24.51 -8.95 0.07
C LYS A 13 23.24 -9.80 -0.04
N LEU A 14 22.08 -9.28 0.33
CA LEU A 14 20.82 -9.97 0.05
C LEU A 14 20.75 -10.23 -1.47
N ARG A 15 21.02 -11.48 -1.87
CA ARG A 15 21.00 -11.89 -3.28
C ARG A 15 19.61 -12.44 -3.59
N PHE A 16 18.86 -11.68 -4.37
CA PHE A 16 17.61 -12.17 -4.94
C PHE A 16 17.90 -13.33 -5.89
N ALA A 17 17.30 -14.47 -5.62
CA ALA A 17 17.33 -15.64 -6.48
C ALA A 17 15.95 -15.86 -7.10
N ARG A 18 15.86 -16.76 -8.09
CA ARG A 18 14.57 -17.19 -8.68
C ARG A 18 13.52 -17.57 -7.63
N ARG A 19 13.94 -18.16 -6.51
CA ARG A 19 13.06 -18.53 -5.39
C ARG A 19 12.42 -17.33 -4.70
N ASP A 20 13.10 -16.18 -4.66
CA ASP A 20 12.55 -14.96 -4.06
C ASP A 20 11.47 -14.36 -4.97
N PHE A 21 11.67 -14.39 -6.30
CA PHE A 21 10.63 -14.04 -7.25
C PHE A 21 9.41 -14.96 -7.18
N PHE A 22 9.64 -16.27 -7.00
CA PHE A 22 8.55 -17.22 -6.78
C PHE A 22 7.76 -16.90 -5.51
N ALA A 23 8.44 -16.56 -4.41
CA ALA A 23 7.76 -16.17 -3.17
C ALA A 23 6.90 -14.91 -3.36
N LEU A 24 7.43 -13.88 -4.02
CA LEU A 24 6.66 -12.67 -4.34
C LEU A 24 5.47 -12.96 -5.25
N ALA A 25 5.66 -13.77 -6.29
CA ALA A 25 4.58 -14.18 -7.19
C ALA A 25 3.50 -14.99 -6.45
N LEU A 26 3.89 -15.87 -5.53
CA LEU A 26 2.96 -16.63 -4.69
C LEU A 26 2.17 -15.69 -3.77
N ILE A 27 2.81 -14.71 -3.14
CA ILE A 27 2.12 -13.70 -2.31
C ILE A 27 1.08 -12.95 -3.16
N THR A 28 1.47 -12.45 -4.33
CA THR A 28 0.55 -11.77 -5.25
C THR A 28 -0.60 -12.68 -5.66
N ALA A 29 -0.32 -13.93 -6.05
CA ALA A 29 -1.34 -14.89 -6.44
C ALA A 29 -2.33 -15.18 -5.29
N LEU A 30 -1.85 -15.27 -4.05
CA LEU A 30 -2.70 -15.47 -2.88
C LEU A 30 -3.54 -14.23 -2.56
N VAL A 31 -3.02 -13.01 -2.75
CA VAL A 31 -3.82 -11.78 -2.59
C VAL A 31 -4.93 -11.73 -3.64
N LEU A 32 -4.60 -12.02 -4.90
CA LEU A 32 -5.59 -12.10 -5.98
C LEU A 32 -6.63 -13.19 -5.70
N LEU A 33 -6.20 -14.35 -5.20
CA LEU A 33 -7.10 -15.42 -4.79
C LEU A 33 -7.96 -15.02 -3.60
N PHE A 34 -7.44 -14.28 -2.63
CA PHE A 34 -8.21 -13.83 -1.48
C PHE A 34 -9.33 -12.85 -1.90
N PHE A 35 -9.00 -11.89 -2.78
CA PHE A 35 -9.94 -10.90 -3.31
C PHE A 35 -10.64 -11.33 -4.60
N TRP A 36 -10.65 -12.62 -4.93
CA TRP A 36 -11.18 -13.11 -6.21
C TRP A 36 -12.63 -12.69 -6.47
N ARG A 37 -13.46 -12.59 -5.43
CA ARG A 37 -14.86 -12.15 -5.52
C ARG A 37 -15.00 -10.67 -5.86
N VAL A 38 -14.02 -9.85 -5.50
CA VAL A 38 -14.00 -8.43 -5.89
C VAL A 38 -13.56 -8.30 -7.34
N LEU A 39 -12.60 -9.13 -7.74
CA LEU A 39 -11.96 -9.07 -9.06
C LEU A 39 -12.77 -9.75 -10.17
N THR A 40 -13.66 -10.68 -9.84
CA THR A 40 -14.42 -11.44 -10.84
C THR A 40 -15.30 -10.51 -11.70
N PRO A 41 -15.34 -10.69 -13.03
CA PRO A 41 -16.26 -9.95 -13.89
C PRO A 41 -17.70 -10.50 -13.82
N ARG A 42 -17.90 -11.68 -13.22
CA ARG A 42 -19.20 -12.34 -13.13
C ARG A 42 -20.04 -11.68 -12.05
N ALA A 43 -21.16 -11.06 -12.44
CA ALA A 43 -22.04 -10.34 -11.53
C ALA A 43 -22.61 -11.22 -10.40
N GLU A 44 -22.83 -12.51 -10.66
CA GLU A 44 -23.36 -13.48 -9.68
C GLU A 44 -22.39 -13.75 -8.51
N ASP A 45 -21.09 -13.73 -8.77
CA ASP A 45 -20.05 -14.01 -7.77
C ASP A 45 -19.51 -12.74 -7.11
N ARG A 46 -19.80 -11.58 -7.73
CA ARG A 46 -19.16 -10.30 -7.41
C ARG A 46 -19.52 -9.83 -6.01
N ALA A 47 -18.48 -9.65 -5.21
CA ALA A 47 -18.55 -8.97 -3.93
C ALA A 47 -17.93 -7.58 -4.05
N ALA A 48 -18.28 -6.71 -3.12
CA ALA A 48 -17.61 -5.43 -2.90
C ALA A 48 -17.14 -5.37 -1.45
N PHE A 49 -16.29 -4.40 -1.15
CA PHE A 49 -15.97 -4.07 0.24
C PHE A 49 -17.27 -3.72 0.97
N PRO A 50 -17.44 -4.11 2.25
CA PRO A 50 -18.66 -3.82 2.98
C PRO A 50 -18.94 -2.31 3.03
N PRO A 51 -20.20 -1.87 3.11
CA PRO A 51 -20.51 -0.46 3.33
C PRO A 51 -19.86 0.08 4.60
N GLY A 52 -19.34 1.30 4.56
CA GLY A 52 -18.64 1.96 5.66
C GLY A 52 -17.72 3.08 5.16
N ASP A 53 -16.75 3.48 5.97
CA ASP A 53 -15.80 4.57 5.65
C ASP A 53 -15.18 4.43 4.24
N PHE A 54 -14.89 3.19 3.81
CA PHE A 54 -14.32 2.94 2.48
C PHE A 54 -15.23 3.42 1.35
N THR A 55 -16.52 3.07 1.42
CA THR A 55 -17.52 3.45 0.40
C THR A 55 -18.04 4.86 0.61
N ASP A 56 -18.15 5.31 1.85
CA ASP A 56 -18.91 6.50 2.21
C ASP A 56 -18.02 7.74 2.32
N GLN A 57 -16.73 7.56 2.59
CA GLN A 57 -15.76 8.66 2.73
C GLN A 57 -14.66 8.56 1.67
N PHE A 58 -13.86 7.50 1.67
CA PHE A 58 -12.67 7.41 0.81
C PHE A 58 -13.01 7.36 -0.68
N TRP A 59 -14.07 6.62 -1.05
CA TRP A 59 -14.54 6.62 -2.43
C TRP A 59 -15.02 8.01 -2.87
N MET A 60 -15.78 8.71 -2.03
CA MET A 60 -16.23 10.07 -2.33
C MET A 60 -15.05 11.04 -2.49
N PHE A 61 -14.04 10.96 -1.63
CA PHE A 61 -12.81 11.75 -1.76
C PHE A 61 -12.10 11.51 -3.09
N ARG A 62 -11.99 10.25 -3.55
CA ARG A 62 -11.39 9.94 -4.86
C ARG A 62 -12.25 10.43 -6.02
N VAL A 63 -13.58 10.33 -5.95
CA VAL A 63 -14.50 10.83 -6.99
C VAL A 63 -14.34 12.34 -7.16
N GLU A 64 -14.34 13.11 -6.06
CA GLU A 64 -14.18 14.56 -6.12
C GLU A 64 -12.77 14.97 -6.59
N THR A 65 -11.74 14.23 -6.18
CA THR A 65 -10.37 14.42 -6.66
C THR A 65 -10.25 14.18 -8.17
N ALA A 66 -10.83 13.07 -8.66
CA ALA A 66 -10.86 12.74 -10.08
C ALA A 66 -11.63 13.77 -10.89
N ARG A 67 -12.78 14.25 -10.38
CA ARG A 67 -13.56 15.33 -11.00
C ARG A 67 -12.75 16.61 -11.12
N ALA A 68 -12.05 17.04 -10.07
CA ALA A 68 -11.23 18.24 -10.11
C ALA A 68 -10.11 18.12 -11.16
N PHE A 69 -9.39 17.00 -11.16
CA PHE A 69 -8.32 16.76 -12.14
C PHE A 69 -8.83 16.64 -13.58
N ALA A 70 -9.98 16.01 -13.80
CA ALA A 70 -10.60 15.93 -15.13
C ALA A 70 -10.96 17.30 -15.72
N HIS A 71 -11.25 18.28 -14.85
CA HIS A 71 -11.50 19.67 -15.24
C HIS A 71 -10.25 20.57 -15.20
N GLY A 72 -9.07 20.02 -14.93
CA GLY A 72 -7.81 20.78 -14.89
C GLY A 72 -7.64 21.67 -13.65
N HIS A 73 -8.36 21.38 -12.56
CA HIS A 73 -8.29 22.12 -11.31
C HIS A 73 -7.67 21.27 -10.19
N LEU A 74 -7.06 21.94 -9.21
CA LEU A 74 -6.68 21.29 -7.95
C LEU A 74 -7.92 21.12 -7.06
N PRO A 75 -8.07 19.98 -6.35
CA PRO A 75 -9.21 19.69 -5.48
C PRO A 75 -9.15 20.47 -4.14
N LEU A 76 -9.11 21.80 -4.19
CA LEU A 76 -8.94 22.64 -3.00
C LEU A 76 -10.16 22.59 -2.06
N TRP A 77 -11.35 22.68 -2.64
CA TRP A 77 -12.63 22.75 -1.94
C TRP A 77 -13.65 21.89 -2.68
N SER A 78 -14.53 21.21 -1.93
CA SER A 78 -15.65 20.47 -2.49
C SER A 78 -16.95 20.97 -1.89
N GLU A 79 -17.89 21.39 -2.75
CA GLU A 79 -19.23 21.85 -2.34
C GLU A 79 -20.17 20.69 -1.97
N TYR A 80 -19.75 19.45 -2.21
CA TYR A 80 -20.60 18.26 -2.12
C TYR A 80 -20.65 17.66 -0.71
N PHE A 81 -19.89 18.18 0.23
CA PHE A 81 -19.83 17.70 1.62
C PHE A 81 -20.26 18.79 2.58
N ASN A 82 -21.28 18.56 3.43
CA ASN A 82 -21.60 19.40 4.59
C ASN A 82 -21.60 20.93 4.35
N SER A 83 -22.15 21.39 3.22
CA SER A 83 -22.13 22.82 2.79
C SER A 83 -20.75 23.38 2.47
N GLY A 84 -19.80 22.50 2.15
CA GLY A 84 -18.43 22.79 1.76
C GLY A 84 -17.40 22.06 2.63
N HIS A 85 -16.37 21.48 2.00
CA HIS A 85 -15.26 20.79 2.67
C HIS A 85 -13.91 21.15 2.05
N PRO A 86 -12.88 21.50 2.84
CA PRO A 86 -11.55 21.80 2.34
C PRO A 86 -10.80 20.51 1.99
N LEU A 87 -11.17 19.89 0.88
CA LEU A 87 -10.74 18.56 0.47
C LEU A 87 -9.21 18.40 0.48
N LEU A 88 -8.45 19.35 -0.10
CA LEU A 88 -6.98 19.25 -0.12
C LEU A 88 -6.34 19.37 1.27
N ALA A 89 -6.97 20.09 2.19
CA ALA A 89 -6.46 20.28 3.54
C ALA A 89 -6.77 19.09 4.46
N ASP A 90 -7.73 18.25 4.07
CA ASP A 90 -8.02 17.01 4.76
C ASP A 90 -6.94 15.97 4.45
N VAL A 91 -6.17 15.60 5.47
CA VAL A 91 -5.09 14.63 5.34
C VAL A 91 -5.59 13.27 4.83
N GLN A 92 -6.81 12.86 5.19
CA GLN A 92 -7.38 11.58 4.77
C GLN A 92 -7.81 11.57 3.30
N SER A 93 -7.94 12.73 2.67
CA SER A 93 -8.17 12.81 1.21
C SER A 93 -6.97 12.26 0.44
N ALA A 94 -5.76 12.27 1.04
CA ALA A 94 -4.53 11.72 0.50
C ALA A 94 -4.26 12.13 -0.96
N VAL A 95 -4.66 13.33 -1.38
CA VAL A 95 -4.57 13.79 -2.79
C VAL A 95 -3.15 13.69 -3.34
N PHE A 96 -2.14 13.96 -2.49
CA PHE A 96 -0.72 13.91 -2.88
C PHE A 96 -0.04 12.59 -2.52
N TYR A 97 -0.77 11.59 -2.01
CA TYR A 97 -0.21 10.26 -1.82
C TYR A 97 0.15 9.66 -3.19
N PRO A 98 1.42 9.30 -3.47
CA PRO A 98 1.87 9.01 -4.83
C PRO A 98 1.12 7.87 -5.52
N ILE A 99 0.75 6.81 -4.79
CA ILE A 99 0.06 5.67 -5.38
C ILE A 99 -1.33 6.08 -5.85
N SER A 100 -2.11 6.71 -4.97
CA SER A 100 -3.45 7.21 -5.26
C SER A 100 -3.46 8.30 -6.31
N LEU A 101 -2.48 9.22 -6.27
CA LEU A 101 -2.35 10.29 -7.26
C LEU A 101 -2.09 9.71 -8.65
N ILE A 102 -1.10 8.82 -8.79
CA ILE A 102 -0.79 8.19 -10.08
C ILE A 102 -1.99 7.37 -10.57
N TRP A 103 -2.62 6.59 -9.69
CA TRP A 103 -3.79 5.80 -10.05
C TRP A 103 -4.96 6.67 -10.51
N THR A 104 -5.28 7.72 -9.77
CA THR A 104 -6.35 8.67 -10.13
C THR A 104 -6.07 9.35 -11.46
N LEU A 105 -4.83 9.79 -11.72
CA LEU A 105 -4.47 10.41 -13.01
C LEU A 105 -4.58 9.41 -14.17
N ILE A 106 -4.24 8.13 -13.97
CA ILE A 106 -4.46 7.08 -14.98
C ILE A 106 -5.95 6.92 -15.26
N VAL A 107 -6.78 6.82 -14.21
CA VAL A 107 -8.24 6.72 -14.37
C VAL A 107 -8.79 7.93 -15.12
N VAL A 108 -8.37 9.14 -14.75
CA VAL A 108 -8.80 10.38 -15.41
C VAL A 108 -8.39 10.43 -16.88
N ALA A 109 -7.16 10.04 -17.20
CA ALA A 109 -6.68 10.01 -18.58
C ALA A 109 -7.46 9.03 -19.47
N VAL A 110 -7.95 7.91 -18.90
CA VAL A 110 -8.64 6.85 -19.66
C VAL A 110 -10.15 7.03 -19.68
N ARG A 111 -10.76 7.51 -18.58
CA ARG A 111 -12.22 7.51 -18.35
C ARG A 111 -12.80 8.87 -17.93
N GLY A 112 -11.99 9.92 -17.89
CA GLY A 112 -12.42 11.25 -17.41
C GLY A 112 -12.73 11.24 -15.91
N GLU A 113 -13.76 11.96 -15.49
CA GLU A 113 -14.13 12.05 -14.07
C GLU A 113 -14.71 10.76 -13.46
N ASN A 114 -14.91 9.70 -14.25
CA ASN A 114 -15.57 8.47 -13.83
C ASN A 114 -14.64 7.55 -13.02
N PHE A 115 -14.45 7.88 -11.74
CA PHE A 115 -13.77 7.03 -10.77
C PHE A 115 -14.76 6.11 -10.06
N SER A 116 -14.69 4.80 -10.32
CA SER A 116 -15.62 3.82 -9.78
C SER A 116 -15.17 3.29 -8.41
N LEU A 117 -16.09 2.71 -7.63
CA LEU A 117 -15.74 2.02 -6.38
C LEU A 117 -14.69 0.92 -6.63
N PHE A 118 -14.82 0.21 -7.76
CA PHE A 118 -13.86 -0.82 -8.13
C PHE A 118 -12.45 -0.29 -8.30
N ASP A 119 -12.28 0.97 -8.73
CA ASP A 119 -10.95 1.58 -8.83
C ASP A 119 -10.31 1.78 -7.46
N LEU A 120 -11.11 2.14 -6.44
CA LEU A 120 -10.65 2.20 -5.06
C LEU A 120 -10.32 0.82 -4.50
N GLU A 121 -11.15 -0.18 -4.81
CA GLU A 121 -10.91 -1.57 -4.40
C GLU A 121 -9.60 -2.11 -4.98
N LEU A 122 -9.30 -1.80 -6.26
CA LEU A 122 -8.04 -2.16 -6.89
C LEU A 122 -6.83 -1.51 -6.20
N GLU A 123 -6.95 -0.25 -5.80
CA GLU A 123 -5.93 0.46 -5.01
C GLU A 123 -5.71 -0.22 -3.66
N ALA A 124 -6.77 -0.57 -2.93
CA ALA A 124 -6.67 -1.30 -1.67
C ALA A 124 -6.01 -2.69 -1.85
N ILE A 125 -6.44 -3.47 -2.86
CA ILE A 125 -5.87 -4.78 -3.18
C ILE A 125 -4.37 -4.66 -3.54
N PHE A 126 -3.99 -3.61 -4.25
CA PHE A 126 -2.59 -3.34 -4.56
C PHE A 126 -1.75 -3.10 -3.30
N HIS A 127 -2.30 -2.40 -2.30
CA HIS A 127 -1.64 -2.22 -1.00
C HIS A 127 -1.44 -3.54 -0.25
N PHE A 128 -2.38 -4.49 -0.33
CA PHE A 128 -2.16 -5.85 0.20
C PHE A 128 -0.96 -6.56 -0.46
N MET A 129 -0.77 -6.39 -1.77
CA MET A 129 0.39 -6.94 -2.48
C MET A 129 1.69 -6.28 -1.99
N LEU A 130 1.70 -4.96 -1.85
CA LEU A 130 2.86 -4.21 -1.35
C LEU A 130 3.19 -4.58 0.09
N ALA A 131 2.18 -4.69 0.96
CA ALA A 131 2.35 -5.07 2.37
C ALA A 131 3.02 -6.45 2.48
N GLY A 132 2.58 -7.42 1.68
CA GLY A 132 3.20 -8.75 1.62
C GLY A 132 4.61 -8.72 1.05
N ALA A 133 4.83 -7.99 -0.04
CA ALA A 133 6.15 -7.86 -0.66
C ALA A 133 7.16 -7.20 0.30
N PHE A 134 6.80 -6.06 0.91
CA PHE A 134 7.68 -5.34 1.83
C PHE A 134 7.96 -6.15 3.10
N THR A 135 6.96 -6.86 3.62
CA THR A 135 7.17 -7.77 4.76
C THR A 135 8.10 -8.93 4.39
N TYR A 136 7.94 -9.52 3.20
CA TYR A 136 8.86 -10.54 2.71
C TYR A 136 10.29 -10.00 2.62
N LEU A 137 10.49 -8.81 2.04
CA LEU A 137 11.81 -8.18 1.92
C LEU A 137 12.46 -7.95 3.29
N PHE A 138 11.70 -7.40 4.23
CA PHE A 138 12.16 -7.17 5.60
C PHE A 138 12.52 -8.47 6.31
N ALA A 139 11.60 -9.43 6.37
CA ALA A 139 11.81 -10.70 7.05
C ALA A 139 12.91 -11.53 6.38
N ARG A 140 13.03 -11.49 5.05
CA ARG A 140 14.09 -12.16 4.30
C ARG A 140 15.48 -11.63 4.67
N ARG A 141 15.58 -10.33 4.98
CA ARG A 141 16.81 -9.67 5.41
C ARG A 141 17.19 -9.98 6.85
N VAL A 142 16.20 -10.00 7.75
CA VAL A 142 16.40 -10.23 9.19
C VAL A 142 16.63 -11.71 9.50
N LEU A 143 15.81 -12.60 8.95
CA LEU A 143 15.83 -14.03 9.26
C LEU A 143 16.84 -14.81 8.41
N ASN A 144 17.37 -14.18 7.36
CA ASN A 144 18.22 -14.80 6.34
C ASN A 144 17.68 -16.14 5.76
N ALA A 145 16.36 -16.34 5.80
CA ALA A 145 15.71 -17.57 5.35
C ALA A 145 14.43 -17.25 4.57
N ARG A 146 14.16 -18.02 3.52
CA ARG A 146 13.02 -17.77 2.61
C ARG A 146 11.69 -18.24 3.18
N VAL A 147 11.66 -19.44 3.76
CA VAL A 147 10.41 -20.01 4.29
C VAL A 147 9.90 -19.19 5.48
N PRO A 148 10.71 -18.85 6.50
CA PRO A 148 10.26 -17.96 7.57
C PRO A 148 9.83 -16.58 7.06
N ALA A 149 10.54 -16.01 6.09
CA ALA A 149 10.16 -14.73 5.50
C ALA A 149 8.81 -14.77 4.76
N LEU A 150 8.55 -15.86 4.03
CA LEU A 150 7.26 -16.08 3.40
C LEU A 150 6.16 -16.23 4.44
N VAL A 151 6.39 -17.01 5.50
CA VAL A 151 5.41 -17.16 6.60
C VAL A 151 5.14 -15.81 7.26
N SER A 152 6.15 -14.99 7.54
CA SER A 152 5.96 -13.64 8.09
C SER A 152 5.13 -12.75 7.15
N ALA A 153 5.42 -12.79 5.84
CA ALA A 153 4.68 -12.02 4.84
C ALA A 153 3.20 -12.42 4.80
N LEU A 154 2.91 -13.73 4.74
CA LEU A 154 1.54 -14.24 4.73
C LEU A 154 0.81 -13.91 6.04
N THR A 155 1.46 -14.05 7.19
CA THR A 155 0.88 -13.71 8.49
C THR A 155 0.57 -12.23 8.62
N PHE A 156 1.40 -11.33 8.08
CA PHE A 156 1.11 -9.89 8.10
C PHE A 156 -0.02 -9.53 7.13
N THR A 157 0.05 -10.01 5.89
CA THR A 157 -0.92 -9.68 4.83
C THR A 157 -2.31 -10.24 5.10
N PHE A 158 -2.40 -11.47 5.60
CA PHE A 158 -3.67 -12.16 5.87
C PHE A 158 -3.99 -12.25 7.37
N GLY A 159 -3.23 -11.55 8.20
CA GLY A 159 -3.44 -11.50 9.63
C GLY A 159 -4.65 -10.63 10.00
N GLY A 160 -5.24 -10.90 11.15
CA GLY A 160 -6.47 -10.24 11.60
C GLY A 160 -6.38 -8.71 11.67
N TYR A 161 -5.20 -8.14 11.91
CA TYR A 161 -5.01 -6.68 11.82
C TYR A 161 -5.32 -6.18 10.40
N LEU A 162 -4.54 -6.60 9.40
CA LEU A 162 -4.64 -6.05 8.04
C LEU A 162 -5.95 -6.41 7.33
N THR A 163 -6.57 -7.55 7.68
CA THR A 163 -7.84 -7.99 7.08
C THR A 163 -9.09 -7.57 7.85
N SER A 164 -8.99 -6.87 8.98
CA SER A 164 -10.16 -6.43 9.76
C SER A 164 -10.62 -5.03 9.35
N TYR A 165 -10.31 -4.01 10.15
CA TYR A 165 -10.76 -2.64 9.96
C TYR A 165 -9.90 -1.79 8.99
N PRO A 166 -8.59 -2.03 8.75
CA PRO A 166 -7.81 -1.19 7.85
C PRO A 166 -8.35 -1.10 6.41
N PRO A 167 -8.94 -2.15 5.82
CA PRO A 167 -9.58 -2.03 4.51
C PRO A 167 -10.81 -1.11 4.52
N GLN A 168 -11.45 -0.90 5.68
CA GLN A 168 -12.50 0.11 5.82
C GLN A 168 -11.91 1.52 5.96
N GLN A 169 -10.76 1.65 6.61
CA GLN A 169 -10.05 2.92 6.78
C GLN A 169 -8.82 2.97 5.89
N LEU A 170 -9.03 3.30 4.60
CA LEU A 170 -8.00 3.19 3.56
C LEU A 170 -6.68 3.86 3.94
N ALA A 171 -6.72 5.05 4.55
CA ALA A 171 -5.52 5.75 5.03
C ALA A 171 -4.65 4.88 5.98
N ILE A 172 -5.27 4.05 6.83
CA ILE A 172 -4.57 3.13 7.74
C ILE A 172 -3.93 1.97 6.98
N LEU A 173 -4.66 1.39 6.01
CA LEU A 173 -4.12 0.34 5.15
C LEU A 173 -2.90 0.85 4.37
N GLU A 174 -3.03 2.03 3.75
CA GLU A 174 -1.98 2.69 2.99
C GLU A 174 -0.76 2.99 3.86
N THR A 175 -0.93 3.65 5.02
CA THR A 175 0.17 3.95 5.94
C THR A 175 0.84 2.67 6.47
N ALA A 176 0.06 1.71 6.96
CA ALA A 176 0.60 0.47 7.53
C ALA A 176 1.38 -0.37 6.51
N THR A 177 1.03 -0.27 5.22
CA THR A 177 1.73 -0.95 4.13
C THR A 177 3.20 -0.56 4.07
N TRP A 178 3.57 0.69 4.37
CA TRP A 178 4.95 1.17 4.26
C TRP A 178 5.86 0.74 5.41
N LEU A 179 5.29 0.40 6.58
CA LEU A 179 6.06 0.10 7.78
C LEU A 179 7.16 -0.96 7.56
N PRO A 180 6.89 -2.12 6.91
CA PRO A 180 7.93 -3.12 6.69
C PRO A 180 9.05 -2.63 5.76
N LEU A 181 8.73 -1.79 4.77
CA LEU A 181 9.73 -1.21 3.88
C LEU A 181 10.63 -0.23 4.62
N ILE A 182 10.05 0.62 5.47
CA ILE A 182 10.79 1.56 6.32
C ILE A 182 11.76 0.79 7.22
N LEU A 183 11.28 -0.26 7.91
CA LEU A 183 12.12 -1.12 8.74
C LEU A 183 13.23 -1.83 7.94
N PHE A 184 12.92 -2.32 6.74
CA PHE A 184 13.91 -2.91 5.85
C PHE A 184 15.01 -1.91 5.46
N LEU A 185 14.65 -0.67 5.14
CA LEU A 185 15.60 0.36 4.74
C LEU A 185 16.45 0.84 5.92
N ILE A 186 15.87 1.01 7.11
CA ILE A 186 16.60 1.34 8.35
C ILE A 186 17.60 0.21 8.68
N HIS A 187 17.16 -1.05 8.68
CA HIS A 187 18.04 -2.19 8.92
C HIS A 187 19.16 -2.25 7.87
N ARG A 188 18.88 -1.92 6.61
CA ARG A 188 19.92 -1.88 5.56
C ARG A 188 20.88 -0.71 5.76
N ALA A 189 20.40 0.43 6.26
CA ALA A 189 21.20 1.63 6.50
C ALA A 189 22.31 1.43 7.52
N GLN A 190 22.08 0.59 8.53
CA GLN A 190 23.10 0.20 9.52
C GLN A 190 24.38 -0.38 8.88
N TYR A 191 24.26 -1.01 7.70
CA TYR A 191 25.38 -1.64 7.00
C TYR A 191 25.79 -0.94 5.71
N ARG A 192 24.93 -0.10 5.12
CA ARG A 192 25.10 0.50 3.79
C ARG A 192 25.12 2.03 3.80
N GLY A 193 24.90 2.67 4.95
CA GLY A 193 25.07 4.11 5.14
C GLY A 193 23.94 4.98 4.59
N GLY A 194 24.25 6.27 4.42
CA GLY A 194 23.33 7.40 4.29
C GLY A 194 22.21 7.27 3.23
N ALA A 195 22.49 6.67 2.07
CA ALA A 195 21.47 6.54 1.02
C ALA A 195 20.24 5.73 1.47
N ASN A 196 20.41 4.73 2.35
CA ASN A 196 19.28 3.95 2.86
C ASN A 196 18.55 4.69 3.99
N TYR A 197 19.22 5.55 4.75
CA TYR A 197 18.55 6.46 5.67
C TYR A 197 17.67 7.47 4.92
N PHE A 198 18.19 8.04 3.83
CA PHE A 198 17.39 8.91 2.96
C PHE A 198 16.18 8.16 2.37
N ALA A 199 16.39 6.96 1.84
CA ALA A 199 15.30 6.14 1.31
C ALA A 199 14.25 5.78 2.38
N ALA A 200 14.68 5.48 3.61
CA ALA A 200 13.77 5.23 4.72
C ALA A 200 12.96 6.49 5.08
N GLY A 201 13.60 7.65 5.13
CA GLY A 201 12.94 8.94 5.35
C GLY A 201 11.95 9.28 4.23
N LEU A 202 12.30 8.98 2.98
CA LEU A 202 11.38 9.14 1.85
C LEU A 202 10.18 8.20 1.96
N ALA A 203 10.39 6.92 2.28
CA ALA A 203 9.30 5.96 2.48
C ALA A 203 8.38 6.38 3.65
N LEU A 204 8.95 6.93 4.74
CA LEU A 204 8.19 7.50 5.85
C LEU A 204 7.39 8.73 5.42
N GLY A 205 7.99 9.64 4.64
CA GLY A 205 7.29 10.80 4.10
C GLY A 205 6.14 10.40 3.18
N ILE A 206 6.34 9.38 2.34
CA ILE A 206 5.29 8.82 1.49
C ILE A 206 4.17 8.20 2.33
N ALA A 207 4.50 7.47 3.40
CA ALA A 207 3.51 6.92 4.33
C ALA A 207 2.68 8.02 5.01
N ALA A 208 3.32 9.11 5.43
CA ALA A 208 2.63 10.25 6.05
C ALA A 208 1.63 10.93 5.09
N LEU A 209 1.89 10.90 3.78
CA LEU A 209 0.97 11.46 2.78
C LEU A 209 -0.30 10.62 2.58
N ALA A 210 -0.34 9.37 3.06
CA ALA A 210 -1.53 8.53 2.99
C ALA A 210 -2.65 8.96 3.97
N GLY A 211 -2.39 9.94 4.84
CA GLY A 211 -3.45 10.57 5.64
C GLY A 211 -3.68 9.95 7.01
N HIS A 212 -2.73 9.15 7.52
CA HIS A 212 -2.76 8.60 8.86
C HIS A 212 -1.37 8.65 9.53
N PRO A 213 -1.27 8.97 10.84
CA PRO A 213 -0.01 9.00 11.60
C PRO A 213 0.66 7.64 11.78
#